data_AF-A0A8T4VS33-F1
#
_entry.id   AF-A0A8T4VS33-F1
#
_cell.length_a   1.000
_cell.length_b   1.000
_cell.length_c   1.000
_cell.angle_alpha   90.00
_cell.angle_beta   90.00
_cell.angle_gamma   90.00
#
_symmetry.space_group_name_H-M   'P 1'
#
loop_
_entity.id
_entity.type
_entity.pdbx_description
1 polymer ?
#
loop_
_entity_poly.entity_id
_entity_poly.type
_entity_poly.pdbx_seq_one_letter_code
_entity_poly.pdbx_strand_id
1 'polypeptide(L)'
;MNKHIAFALFGCLLFTLLPFTGIASQQTDTNTITVTIETIRSLEKKDLQFHFEKIIDETTDPDFYLKIWIDDQLFESDVWWNTKYLYDINLQASKQVSTEDIEIPIKIQLWDAADEDITEDRICDLSVKFGKSESAHEINLIYNQHTGHWTGDDTRGDPSGYGRLNGCDDRSFYEQELDCELWFDITQNDPDGDGIPSWMETVRYGTDPTVDDTGTDYDNDDVSTEWEWKWGYDPMEYDDHKNLDPDGDSLTNWEEYYMRNWNSDPFCVDLFVEMDQMKGPNGEPGMFPEGAKEILYTAYNRQNVVYHLDDGKMGSESRADLIPFDELTEISWNEQDELDDIYETYFLNQEDADIRRGIFHYGVVIYQSSRVNGNAFGPNRYQVSALGMENKADELFLQRVANKDIVYASAYMHEMGHSLNFRPIPGHNKLSYYPWQPGFWLSRMYRSCMNYGYMFYVVDYSDGSRPFRDFDDWERMDLSYFEEEW
;
A
#
# COMPACT_ATOMS: atom_id res chain seq x y z
N MET A 1 28.59 109.40 21.03
CA MET A 1 27.95 108.91 22.28
C MET A 1 26.89 107.88 21.88
N ASN A 2 26.56 106.97 22.81
CA ASN A 2 25.56 105.89 22.71
C ASN A 2 25.87 104.71 21.76
N LYS A 3 26.08 103.55 22.40
CA LYS A 3 25.58 102.16 22.18
C LYS A 3 24.73 101.91 20.90
N HIS A 4 24.67 100.70 20.30
CA HIS A 4 24.81 99.32 20.82
C HIS A 4 25.66 98.48 19.85
N ILE A 5 26.53 97.53 20.25
CA ILE A 5 26.28 96.18 20.81
C ILE A 5 25.29 95.34 19.98
N ALA A 6 25.84 94.39 19.22
CA ALA A 6 25.18 93.15 18.81
C ALA A 6 26.25 92.05 18.79
N PHE A 7 26.02 90.93 19.49
CA PHE A 7 26.88 89.74 19.47
C PHE A 7 26.17 88.66 18.64
N ALA A 8 26.88 88.06 17.68
CA ALA A 8 26.42 86.89 16.96
C ALA A 8 27.29 85.69 17.33
N LEU A 9 26.75 84.72 18.07
CA LEU A 9 27.40 83.42 18.24
C LEU A 9 27.09 82.54 17.03
N PHE A 10 28.12 82.07 16.34
CA PHE A 10 28.01 81.00 15.36
C PHE A 10 28.27 79.67 16.06
N GLY A 11 27.21 78.93 16.38
CA GLY A 11 27.31 77.60 17.00
C GLY A 11 27.52 76.51 15.96
N CYS A 12 28.75 76.01 15.83
CA CYS A 12 29.02 74.81 15.02
C CYS A 12 28.63 73.55 15.81
N LEU A 13 27.49 72.92 15.47
CA LEU A 13 27.26 71.53 15.86
C LEU A 13 28.13 70.62 14.98
N LEU A 14 29.13 69.96 15.57
CA LEU A 14 29.69 68.75 14.99
C LEU A 14 28.69 67.61 15.23
N PHE A 15 27.99 67.18 14.18
CA PHE A 15 27.35 65.86 14.19
C PHE A 15 28.43 64.80 14.01
N THR A 16 28.84 64.16 15.11
CA THR A 16 29.64 62.94 15.06
C THR A 16 28.76 61.78 14.60
N LEU A 17 28.77 61.52 13.29
CA LEU A 17 28.21 60.28 12.73
C LEU A 17 29.03 59.10 13.27
N LEU A 18 28.48 58.44 14.29
CA LEU A 18 28.92 57.10 14.65
C LEU A 18 28.53 56.16 13.50
N PRO A 19 29.44 55.30 13.01
CA PRO A 19 29.03 54.26 12.07
C PRO A 19 28.09 53.31 12.81
N PHE A 20 26.83 53.24 12.37
CA PHE A 20 25.99 52.08 12.65
C PHE A 20 26.64 50.89 11.94
N THR A 21 27.44 50.12 12.68
CA THR A 21 27.70 48.72 12.32
C THR A 21 26.38 47.99 12.47
N GLY A 22 25.58 48.02 11.40
CA GLY A 22 24.43 47.13 11.30
C GLY A 22 24.96 45.71 11.44
N ILE A 23 24.62 45.07 12.55
CA ILE A 23 24.60 43.62 12.59
C ILE A 23 23.49 43.27 11.62
N ALA A 24 23.85 42.90 10.39
CA ALA A 24 22.96 42.12 9.57
C ALA A 24 22.65 40.88 10.41
N SER A 25 21.37 40.64 10.72
CA SER A 25 20.95 39.30 11.07
C SER A 25 21.42 38.42 9.92
N GLN A 26 22.35 37.50 10.20
CA GLN A 26 22.65 36.43 9.28
C GLN A 26 21.33 35.68 9.15
N GLN A 27 20.64 35.91 8.04
CA GLN A 27 19.43 35.19 7.70
C GLN A 27 19.92 33.78 7.42
N THR A 28 19.75 32.90 8.40
CA THR A 28 19.92 31.47 8.23
C THR A 28 18.94 31.06 7.15
N ASP A 29 19.43 30.52 6.04
CA ASP A 29 18.56 29.97 5.02
C ASP A 29 17.81 28.78 5.62
N THR A 30 16.50 28.74 5.39
CA THR A 30 15.58 27.80 6.04
C THR A 30 14.89 26.94 5.00
N ASN A 31 14.86 25.65 5.26
CA ASN A 31 14.02 24.72 4.51
C ASN A 31 12.67 24.55 5.20
N THR A 32 11.64 24.12 4.48
CA THR A 32 10.35 23.71 5.07
C THR A 32 10.20 22.22 4.86
N ILE A 33 10.31 21.42 5.92
CA ILE A 33 10.06 19.97 5.85
C ILE A 33 8.56 19.76 6.07
N THR A 34 7.93 18.93 5.23
CA THR A 34 6.50 18.58 5.34
C THR A 34 6.34 17.08 5.36
N VAL A 35 5.76 16.55 6.43
CA VAL A 35 5.25 15.19 6.48
C VAL A 35 3.81 15.22 5.97
N THR A 36 3.51 14.46 4.92
CA THR A 36 2.16 14.25 4.41
C THR A 36 1.70 12.85 4.83
N ILE A 37 0.48 12.71 5.33
CA ILE A 37 -0.17 11.42 5.60
C ILE A 37 -1.31 11.22 4.62
N GLU A 38 -1.31 10.08 3.95
CA GLU A 38 -2.18 9.80 2.81
C GLU A 38 -3.29 8.80 3.15
N THR A 39 -2.91 7.70 3.80
CA THR A 39 -3.79 6.56 4.10
C THR A 39 -3.51 6.02 5.51
N ILE A 40 -4.57 5.63 6.23
CA ILE A 40 -4.52 4.93 7.53
C ILE A 40 -5.55 3.78 7.46
N ARG A 41 -5.13 2.55 7.78
CA ARG A 41 -6.00 1.37 7.74
C ARG A 41 -5.81 0.49 8.98
N SER A 42 -6.89 0.01 9.59
CA SER A 42 -6.82 -1.01 10.63
C SER A 42 -6.51 -2.38 10.01
N LEU A 43 -5.62 -3.16 10.61
CA LEU A 43 -5.29 -4.52 10.15
C LEU A 43 -6.08 -5.60 10.93
N GLU A 44 -7.31 -5.24 11.30
CA GLU A 44 -8.24 -6.08 12.05
C GLU A 44 -8.64 -7.32 11.23
N LYS A 45 -8.55 -8.51 11.85
CA LYS A 45 -8.80 -9.79 11.17
C LYS A 45 -9.41 -10.84 12.10
N LYS A 46 -10.51 -11.43 11.65
CA LYS A 46 -11.18 -12.56 12.34
C LYS A 46 -10.61 -13.89 11.88
N ASP A 47 -9.47 -14.28 12.44
CA ASP A 47 -8.78 -15.53 12.14
C ASP A 47 -9.48 -16.78 12.68
N LEU A 48 -10.54 -17.22 11.97
CA LEU A 48 -11.21 -18.50 12.16
C LEU A 48 -10.26 -19.71 12.00
N GLN A 49 -9.10 -19.50 11.38
CA GLN A 49 -8.03 -20.49 11.33
C GLN A 49 -7.24 -20.64 12.65
N PHE A 50 -7.25 -19.65 13.53
CA PHE A 50 -6.70 -19.75 14.89
C PHE A 50 -7.76 -19.81 15.98
N HIS A 51 -9.00 -19.41 15.67
CA HIS A 51 -9.99 -18.98 16.65
C HIS A 51 -9.49 -17.75 17.42
N PHE A 52 -8.78 -16.89 16.69
CA PHE A 52 -8.28 -15.58 17.10
C PHE A 52 -9.07 -14.50 16.37
N GLU A 53 -9.04 -13.29 16.90
CA GLU A 53 -9.73 -12.13 16.36
C GLU A 53 -8.89 -10.92 16.76
N LYS A 54 -8.11 -10.40 15.80
CA LYS A 54 -7.33 -9.18 15.98
C LYS A 54 -8.29 -8.03 15.75
N ILE A 55 -8.66 -7.33 16.81
CA ILE A 55 -9.62 -6.22 16.80
C ILE A 55 -9.05 -5.06 17.60
N ILE A 56 -9.34 -3.84 17.17
CA ILE A 56 -9.05 -2.66 17.96
C ILE A 56 -10.20 -2.49 18.97
N ASP A 57 -11.45 -2.62 18.52
CA ASP A 57 -12.65 -2.44 19.35
C ASP A 57 -13.50 -3.71 19.47
N GLU A 58 -14.16 -3.91 20.63
CA GLU A 58 -15.09 -5.03 20.82
C GLU A 58 -16.48 -4.79 20.17
N THR A 59 -16.83 -3.54 19.86
CA THR A 59 -18.22 -3.12 19.57
C THR A 59 -18.38 -2.01 18.53
N THR A 60 -17.36 -1.19 18.31
CA THR A 60 -17.30 -0.03 17.40
C THR A 60 -16.33 -0.26 16.23
N ASP A 61 -16.16 0.75 15.37
CA ASP A 61 -14.94 0.91 14.57
C ASP A 61 -14.02 1.96 15.25
N PRO A 62 -12.69 1.95 15.01
CA PRO A 62 -11.73 2.77 15.76
C PRO A 62 -11.93 4.29 15.66
N ASP A 63 -11.42 5.01 16.66
CA ASP A 63 -11.43 6.48 16.75
C ASP A 63 -10.02 7.06 16.55
N PHE A 64 -9.51 7.02 15.31
CA PHE A 64 -8.11 7.35 15.01
C PHE A 64 -7.76 8.85 15.16
N TYR A 65 -6.55 9.14 15.66
CA TYR A 65 -5.90 10.44 15.56
C TYR A 65 -4.37 10.36 15.58
N LEU A 66 -3.68 11.39 15.08
CA LEU A 66 -2.24 11.40 14.88
C LEU A 66 -1.52 12.43 15.73
N LYS A 67 -0.29 12.07 16.16
CA LYS A 67 0.71 12.99 16.71
C LYS A 67 1.98 12.88 15.87
N ILE A 68 2.40 14.00 15.27
CA ILE A 68 3.62 14.09 14.44
C ILE A 68 4.56 15.11 15.09
N TRP A 69 5.83 14.77 15.27
CA TRP A 69 6.87 15.70 15.67
C TRP A 69 7.85 15.91 14.52
N ILE A 70 8.25 17.17 14.28
CA ILE A 70 9.35 17.52 13.38
C ILE A 70 10.31 18.41 14.17
N ASP A 71 11.51 17.91 14.48
CA ASP A 71 12.51 18.59 15.32
C ASP A 71 11.87 19.17 16.61
N ASP A 72 11.42 18.27 17.51
CA ASP A 72 10.66 18.54 18.74
C ASP A 72 9.31 19.28 18.61
N GLN A 73 8.91 19.80 17.44
CA GLN A 73 7.63 20.50 17.26
C GLN A 73 6.49 19.53 17.00
N LEU A 74 5.59 19.38 17.98
CA LEU A 74 4.35 18.60 17.87
C LEU A 74 3.30 19.27 16.97
N PHE A 75 2.69 18.46 16.12
CA PHE A 75 1.44 18.67 15.40
C PHE A 75 0.49 17.53 15.79
N GLU A 76 -0.79 17.83 15.99
CA GLU A 76 -1.82 16.87 16.42
C GLU A 76 -3.06 17.05 15.54
N SER A 77 -3.67 15.95 15.07
CA SER A 77 -4.85 16.00 14.20
C SER A 77 -6.16 16.17 14.99
N ASP A 78 -7.25 16.50 14.29
CA ASP A 78 -8.59 16.15 14.78
C ASP A 78 -8.75 14.61 14.80
N VAL A 79 -9.72 14.10 15.56
CA VAL A 79 -10.06 12.66 15.63
C VAL A 79 -11.02 12.28 14.50
N TRP A 80 -10.72 11.19 13.80
CA TRP A 80 -11.58 10.53 12.82
C TRP A 80 -12.42 9.43 13.49
N TRP A 81 -13.66 9.78 13.84
CA TRP A 81 -14.53 8.93 14.64
C TRP A 81 -15.18 7.76 13.87
N ASN A 82 -15.21 6.58 14.50
CA ASN A 82 -15.75 5.31 14.04
C ASN A 82 -15.40 5.01 12.57
N THR A 83 -14.12 4.74 12.28
CA THR A 83 -13.68 4.31 10.95
C THR A 83 -12.45 3.40 10.98
N LYS A 84 -12.53 2.29 10.23
CA LYS A 84 -11.41 1.35 10.03
C LYS A 84 -10.41 1.81 8.97
N TYR A 85 -10.87 2.57 7.98
CA TYR A 85 -10.09 2.91 6.78
C TYR A 85 -10.26 4.39 6.45
N LEU A 86 -9.14 5.04 6.16
CA LEU A 86 -9.04 6.45 5.78
C LEU A 86 -8.10 6.51 4.57
N TYR A 87 -8.61 7.03 3.46
CA TYR A 87 -7.89 7.24 2.20
C TYR A 87 -7.97 8.72 1.81
N ASP A 88 -7.09 9.17 0.91
CA ASP A 88 -7.02 10.55 0.42
C ASP A 88 -6.91 11.61 1.54
N ILE A 89 -6.33 11.27 2.69
CA ILE A 89 -6.38 12.08 3.92
C ILE A 89 -5.74 13.46 3.71
N ASN A 90 -4.59 13.50 3.02
CA ASN A 90 -3.83 14.72 2.73
C ASN A 90 -3.53 15.57 4.00
N LEU A 91 -3.29 14.93 5.16
CA LEU A 91 -2.90 15.65 6.38
C LEU A 91 -1.43 16.07 6.25
N GLN A 92 -1.17 17.38 6.30
CA GLN A 92 0.19 17.92 6.23
C GLN A 92 0.63 18.54 7.56
N ALA A 93 1.81 18.12 8.04
CA ALA A 93 2.53 18.74 9.15
C ALA A 93 3.83 19.36 8.63
N SER A 94 3.96 20.69 8.66
CA SER A 94 5.08 21.42 8.05
C SER A 94 5.85 22.29 9.04
N LYS A 95 7.19 22.20 9.03
CA LYS A 95 8.08 23.01 9.88
C LYS A 95 9.22 23.65 9.09
N GLN A 96 9.53 24.92 9.41
CA GLN A 96 10.78 25.54 8.98
C GLN A 96 11.95 25.16 9.88
N VAL A 97 13.01 24.61 9.27
CA VAL A 97 14.27 24.16 9.91
C VAL A 97 15.46 24.93 9.31
N SER A 98 16.65 24.88 9.91
CA SER A 98 17.84 25.46 9.28
C SER A 98 18.41 24.53 8.21
N THR A 99 18.95 25.11 7.14
CA THR A 99 19.76 24.38 6.15
C THR A 99 21.14 23.95 6.70
N GLU A 100 21.54 24.39 7.90
CA GLU A 100 22.73 23.86 8.59
C GLU A 100 22.47 22.50 9.29
N ASP A 101 21.20 22.16 9.57
CA ASP A 101 20.79 20.97 10.33
C ASP A 101 20.47 19.78 9.39
N ILE A 102 21.50 19.13 8.84
CA ILE A 102 21.37 18.11 7.77
C ILE A 102 20.38 16.98 8.11
N GLU A 103 20.38 16.51 9.37
CA GLU A 103 19.56 15.40 9.86
C GLU A 103 18.43 15.94 10.75
N ILE A 104 17.19 15.82 10.27
CA ILE A 104 15.98 16.29 10.95
C ILE A 104 15.25 15.10 11.58
N PRO A 105 15.14 15.03 12.92
CA PRO A 105 14.41 13.96 13.59
C PRO A 105 12.90 14.20 13.45
N ILE A 106 12.20 13.16 12.99
CA ILE A 106 10.76 13.11 12.82
C ILE A 106 10.22 11.95 13.67
N LYS A 107 9.05 12.13 14.28
CA LYS A 107 8.39 11.07 15.04
C LYS A 107 6.90 11.02 14.70
N ILE A 108 6.37 9.83 14.50
CA ILE A 108 4.94 9.60 14.22
C ILE A 108 4.38 8.65 15.28
N GLN A 109 3.17 8.95 15.76
CA GLN A 109 2.38 8.05 16.59
C GLN A 109 0.91 8.11 16.13
N LEU A 110 0.34 6.95 15.78
CA LEU A 110 -1.09 6.78 15.57
C LEU A 110 -1.74 6.34 16.89
N TRP A 111 -2.85 6.98 17.23
CA TRP A 111 -3.60 6.73 18.44
C TRP A 111 -5.05 6.42 18.09
N ASP A 112 -5.64 5.58 18.90
CA ASP A 112 -7.08 5.35 19.03
C ASP A 112 -7.56 6.05 20.30
N ALA A 113 -8.67 6.79 20.22
CA ALA A 113 -9.14 7.69 21.28
C ALA A 113 -10.11 7.00 22.26
N ALA A 114 -10.18 7.50 23.51
CA ALA A 114 -11.19 7.04 24.47
C ALA A 114 -12.61 7.56 24.16
N ASP A 115 -13.60 6.66 24.15
CA ASP A 115 -14.98 6.89 23.69
C ASP A 115 -16.05 6.51 24.78
N GLU A 116 -17.19 5.91 24.41
CA GLU A 116 -18.12 5.26 25.35
C GLU A 116 -17.74 3.81 25.73
N ASP A 117 -16.99 3.07 24.90
CA ASP A 117 -16.59 1.67 25.13
C ASP A 117 -15.14 1.50 25.66
N ILE A 118 -14.20 2.39 25.30
CA ILE A 118 -12.79 2.43 25.74
C ILE A 118 -12.53 3.62 26.68
N THR A 119 -11.83 3.37 27.80
CA THR A 119 -11.69 4.37 28.88
C THR A 119 -10.41 5.22 28.87
N GLU A 120 -9.41 4.85 28.08
CA GLU A 120 -8.08 5.47 28.02
C GLU A 120 -7.53 5.33 26.59
N ASP A 121 -7.02 6.41 25.99
CA ASP A 121 -6.43 6.41 24.63
C ASP A 121 -5.35 5.33 24.47
N ARG A 122 -5.29 4.70 23.30
CA ARG A 122 -4.41 3.56 23.02
C ARG A 122 -3.53 3.85 21.80
N ILE A 123 -2.22 3.60 21.90
CA ILE A 123 -1.31 3.76 20.76
C ILE A 123 -1.43 2.52 19.84
N CYS A 124 -1.77 2.76 18.57
CA CYS A 124 -1.85 1.71 17.54
C CYS A 124 -0.43 1.28 17.16
N ASP A 125 -0.22 0.01 16.80
CA ASP A 125 1.09 -0.43 16.32
C ASP A 125 1.23 -0.14 14.82
N LEU A 126 2.41 0.34 14.45
CA LEU A 126 2.83 0.70 13.09
C LEU A 126 4.26 0.19 12.83
N SER A 127 4.81 -0.66 13.72
CA SER A 127 6.26 -0.80 13.88
C SER A 127 6.77 -2.23 13.73
N VAL A 128 8.02 -2.33 13.27
CA VAL A 128 8.85 -3.56 13.33
C VAL A 128 9.30 -3.94 14.76
N LYS A 129 8.75 -3.31 15.82
CA LYS A 129 9.22 -3.48 17.21
C LYS A 129 8.19 -4.23 18.08
N PHE A 130 8.34 -5.54 18.21
CA PHE A 130 7.46 -6.35 19.07
C PHE A 130 7.26 -5.83 20.50
N GLY A 131 6.01 -5.45 20.81
CA GLY A 131 5.44 -5.51 22.17
C GLY A 131 4.82 -4.23 22.74
N LYS A 132 3.47 -4.20 22.79
CA LYS A 132 2.51 -3.42 23.63
C LYS A 132 3.01 -2.22 24.46
N SER A 133 3.82 -1.31 23.90
CA SER A 133 4.34 -0.16 24.63
C SER A 133 4.52 1.06 23.74
N GLU A 134 4.33 2.27 24.28
CA GLU A 134 4.50 3.52 23.53
C GLU A 134 5.85 3.60 22.82
N SER A 135 6.93 3.18 23.48
CA SER A 135 8.30 3.16 22.93
C SER A 135 8.59 2.04 21.93
N ALA A 136 7.64 1.12 21.73
CA ALA A 136 7.69 0.11 20.68
C ALA A 136 6.98 0.65 19.43
N HIS A 137 5.68 0.93 19.59
CA HIS A 137 4.77 1.36 18.52
C HIS A 137 5.08 2.75 17.95
N GLU A 138 5.81 3.61 18.68
CA GLU A 138 6.22 4.92 18.14
C GLU A 138 7.29 4.79 17.05
N ILE A 139 7.09 5.55 15.98
CA ILE A 139 7.91 5.52 14.75
C ILE A 139 8.86 6.71 14.78
N ASN A 140 10.16 6.44 14.64
CA ASN A 140 11.24 7.43 14.73
C ASN A 140 12.03 7.41 13.41
N LEU A 141 12.06 8.55 12.72
CA LEU A 141 12.71 8.72 11.42
C LEU A 141 13.75 9.84 11.50
N ILE A 142 14.83 9.72 10.74
CA ILE A 142 15.83 10.76 10.51
C ILE A 142 15.77 11.13 9.04
N TYR A 143 15.19 12.29 8.74
CA TYR A 143 15.14 12.85 7.39
C TYR A 143 16.42 13.59 7.06
N ASN A 144 16.98 13.37 5.87
CA ASN A 144 18.24 13.96 5.45
C ASN A 144 18.02 15.02 4.36
N GLN A 145 18.13 16.31 4.73
CA GLN A 145 17.85 17.44 3.83
C GLN A 145 18.72 17.48 2.57
N HIS A 146 19.91 16.87 2.60
CA HIS A 146 20.79 16.81 1.43
C HIS A 146 20.31 15.77 0.41
N THR A 147 19.82 14.62 0.87
CA THR A 147 19.42 13.52 -0.03
C THR A 147 17.91 13.42 -0.27
N GLY A 148 17.09 14.09 0.55
CA GLY A 148 15.63 14.05 0.49
C GLY A 148 15.02 12.74 1.00
N HIS A 149 15.83 11.85 1.55
CA HIS A 149 15.43 10.53 2.04
C HIS A 149 15.49 10.43 3.56
N TRP A 150 14.77 9.45 4.11
CA TRP A 150 14.77 9.14 5.54
C TRP A 150 15.25 7.71 5.85
N THR A 151 15.60 7.51 7.12
CA THR A 151 15.98 6.21 7.69
C THR A 151 15.50 6.14 9.13
N GLY A 152 15.19 4.95 9.65
CA GLY A 152 14.86 4.77 11.07
C GLY A 152 14.02 3.53 11.29
N ASP A 153 12.80 3.73 11.76
CA ASP A 153 11.77 2.70 11.84
C ASP A 153 11.09 2.40 10.48
N ASP A 154 11.32 3.25 9.47
CA ASP A 154 11.05 3.03 8.03
C ASP A 154 12.33 3.38 7.23
N THR A 155 12.66 2.60 6.20
CA THR A 155 13.73 2.89 5.23
C THR A 155 13.63 1.99 3.97
N ARG A 156 14.12 2.44 2.81
CA ARG A 156 14.09 1.66 1.55
C ARG A 156 14.65 0.24 1.71
N GLY A 157 13.87 -0.76 1.29
CA GLY A 157 14.20 -2.18 1.46
C GLY A 157 14.06 -2.70 2.90
N ASP A 158 13.24 -2.04 3.72
CA ASP A 158 12.62 -2.67 4.88
C ASP A 158 11.48 -3.63 4.44
N PRO A 159 10.86 -4.40 5.36
CA PRO A 159 9.85 -5.36 4.97
C PRO A 159 8.56 -4.77 4.42
N SER A 160 8.23 -3.51 4.70
CA SER A 160 6.91 -2.92 4.44
C SER A 160 6.86 -1.99 3.23
N GLY A 161 8.01 -1.52 2.75
CA GLY A 161 8.10 -0.58 1.64
C GLY A 161 8.21 0.86 2.14
N TYR A 162 8.87 1.69 1.34
CA TYR A 162 9.34 3.01 1.75
C TYR A 162 8.22 4.05 1.75
N GLY A 163 7.97 4.66 2.92
CA GLY A 163 6.79 5.49 3.13
C GLY A 163 5.56 4.70 3.59
N ARG A 164 5.71 3.40 3.91
CA ARG A 164 4.65 2.51 4.36
C ARG A 164 5.02 1.84 5.67
N LEU A 165 4.27 2.16 6.73
CA LEU A 165 4.42 1.62 8.08
C LEU A 165 3.39 0.53 8.35
N ASN A 166 3.78 -0.57 8.98
CA ASN A 166 2.91 -1.73 9.16
C ASN A 166 3.10 -2.42 10.53
N GLY A 167 2.06 -2.41 11.37
CA GLY A 167 2.08 -3.09 12.68
C GLY A 167 2.25 -4.63 12.63
N CYS A 168 2.27 -5.25 11.44
CA CYS A 168 2.57 -6.67 11.25
C CYS A 168 4.06 -6.97 10.95
N ASP A 169 4.94 -5.98 10.80
CA ASP A 169 6.35 -6.18 10.40
C ASP A 169 7.17 -7.00 11.41
N ASP A 170 6.81 -6.87 12.70
CA ASP A 170 7.38 -7.64 13.80
C ASP A 170 6.92 -9.12 13.82
N ARG A 171 5.96 -9.46 12.95
CA ARG A 171 5.28 -10.76 12.77
C ARG A 171 4.33 -11.14 13.93
N SER A 172 3.75 -10.16 14.63
CA SER A 172 2.76 -10.31 15.70
C SER A 172 1.35 -10.77 15.26
N PHE A 173 1.22 -11.45 14.11
CA PHE A 173 -0.05 -11.72 13.42
C PHE A 173 -1.18 -12.26 14.32
N TYR A 174 -0.85 -13.03 15.36
CA TYR A 174 -1.78 -13.67 16.30
C TYR A 174 -1.65 -13.20 17.76
N GLU A 175 -0.99 -12.08 17.98
CA GLU A 175 -1.00 -11.30 19.22
C GLU A 175 -1.93 -10.10 19.08
N GLN A 176 -2.39 -9.53 20.20
CA GLN A 176 -3.30 -8.36 20.19
C GLN A 176 -2.49 -7.10 20.53
N GLU A 177 -2.11 -6.32 19.51
CA GLU A 177 -1.18 -5.17 19.64
C GLU A 177 -1.72 -3.88 18.97
N LEU A 178 -2.93 -3.91 18.38
CA LEU A 178 -3.60 -2.79 17.72
C LEU A 178 -2.96 -2.35 16.39
N ASP A 179 -2.52 -3.32 15.58
CA ASP A 179 -1.87 -3.08 14.29
C ASP A 179 -2.73 -2.25 13.33
N CYS A 180 -2.09 -1.23 12.78
CA CYS A 180 -2.54 -0.48 11.64
C CYS A 180 -1.48 -0.49 10.54
N GLU A 181 -1.89 0.04 9.40
CA GLU A 181 -1.05 0.41 8.27
C GLU A 181 -1.18 1.93 8.08
N LEU A 182 -0.07 2.60 7.79
CA LEU A 182 -0.04 4.04 7.52
C LEU A 182 0.88 4.34 6.34
N TRP A 183 0.40 5.12 5.37
CA TRP A 183 1.18 5.61 4.24
C TRP A 183 1.49 7.10 4.40
N PHE A 184 2.74 7.49 4.15
CA PHE A 184 3.25 8.85 4.30
C PHE A 184 4.36 9.18 3.31
N ASP A 185 4.60 10.48 3.14
CA ASP A 185 5.75 11.02 2.43
C ASP A 185 6.36 12.20 3.21
N ILE A 186 7.65 12.49 2.97
CA ILE A 186 8.39 13.58 3.61
C ILE A 186 9.06 14.45 2.54
N THR A 187 8.37 15.50 2.13
CA THR A 187 8.88 16.51 1.20
C THR A 187 9.64 17.64 1.91
N GLN A 188 10.38 18.40 1.13
CA GLN A 188 10.99 19.66 1.57
C GLN A 188 10.69 20.81 0.58
N ASN A 189 11.28 22.00 0.75
CA ASN A 189 11.14 23.05 -0.28
C ASN A 189 11.83 22.59 -1.57
N ASP A 190 11.03 22.53 -2.62
CA ASP A 190 11.40 22.25 -4.00
C ASP A 190 11.12 23.52 -4.84
N PRO A 191 12.10 24.07 -5.61
CA PRO A 191 11.91 25.34 -6.31
C PRO A 191 11.17 25.26 -7.66
N ASP A 192 11.10 24.10 -8.31
CA ASP A 192 10.56 23.91 -9.66
C ASP A 192 9.50 22.79 -9.74
N GLY A 193 9.66 21.70 -8.99
CA GLY A 193 8.57 20.76 -8.69
C GLY A 193 8.79 19.29 -9.06
N ASP A 194 10.03 18.84 -9.33
CA ASP A 194 10.33 17.45 -9.70
C ASP A 194 10.58 16.51 -8.49
N GLY A 195 10.58 17.05 -7.28
CA GLY A 195 10.80 16.34 -6.02
C GLY A 195 12.26 16.27 -5.57
N ILE A 196 13.22 16.57 -6.44
CA ILE A 196 14.65 16.34 -6.18
C ILE A 196 15.22 17.46 -5.27
N PRO A 197 16.00 17.12 -4.23
CA PRO A 197 16.70 18.11 -3.43
C PRO A 197 17.72 18.92 -4.24
N SER A 198 17.66 20.25 -4.10
CA SER A 198 18.64 21.19 -4.68
C SER A 198 20.10 20.94 -4.29
N TRP A 199 20.35 20.10 -3.27
CA TRP A 199 21.68 19.59 -2.95
C TRP A 199 22.09 18.38 -3.82
N MET A 200 21.18 17.43 -4.07
CA MET A 200 21.45 16.31 -4.99
C MET A 200 21.76 16.87 -6.37
N GLU A 201 20.89 17.73 -6.89
CA GLU A 201 21.11 18.45 -8.15
C GLU A 201 22.49 19.11 -8.23
N THR A 202 22.81 20.03 -7.30
CA THR A 202 24.03 20.86 -7.42
C THR A 202 25.33 20.18 -6.99
N VAL A 203 25.26 19.07 -6.23
CA VAL A 203 26.43 18.42 -5.61
C VAL A 203 26.66 16.98 -6.11
N ARG A 204 25.62 16.30 -6.64
CA ARG A 204 25.71 15.01 -7.32
C ARG A 204 25.56 15.14 -8.83
N TYR A 205 24.38 15.51 -9.27
CA TYR A 205 23.92 15.34 -10.65
C TYR A 205 24.51 16.41 -11.61
N GLY A 206 24.71 17.63 -11.11
CA GLY A 206 25.21 18.78 -11.86
C GLY A 206 24.12 19.58 -12.60
N THR A 207 22.85 19.39 -12.22
CA THR A 207 21.65 20.05 -12.75
C THR A 207 21.43 21.45 -12.11
N ASP A 208 20.32 22.13 -12.41
CA ASP A 208 20.03 23.51 -12.00
C ASP A 208 18.67 23.57 -11.26
N PRO A 209 18.64 23.83 -9.93
CA PRO A 209 17.43 23.87 -9.07
C PRO A 209 16.42 24.99 -9.34
N THR A 210 16.19 25.28 -10.62
CA THR A 210 15.13 26.12 -11.16
C THR A 210 14.62 25.58 -12.51
N VAL A 211 14.85 24.30 -12.81
CA VAL A 211 14.66 23.62 -14.10
C VAL A 211 14.21 22.17 -13.89
N ASP A 212 12.93 21.99 -13.57
CA ASP A 212 12.13 20.76 -13.62
C ASP A 212 12.71 19.68 -14.57
N ASP A 213 13.36 18.67 -13.99
CA ASP A 213 13.97 17.51 -14.66
C ASP A 213 13.01 16.29 -14.69
N THR A 214 11.71 16.46 -14.37
CA THR A 214 10.72 15.36 -14.35
C THR A 214 10.66 14.62 -15.69
N GLY A 215 10.83 13.30 -15.67
CA GLY A 215 10.78 12.47 -16.88
C GLY A 215 12.00 12.63 -17.79
N THR A 216 13.10 13.22 -17.29
CA THR A 216 14.40 13.17 -17.97
C THR A 216 15.08 11.83 -17.72
N ASP A 217 15.82 11.37 -18.73
CA ASP A 217 16.65 10.16 -18.74
C ASP A 217 18.05 10.62 -19.18
N TYR A 218 18.97 10.75 -18.23
CA TYR A 218 20.24 11.44 -18.43
C TYR A 218 21.36 10.53 -18.95
N ASP A 219 21.35 9.23 -18.64
CA ASP A 219 22.36 8.25 -19.08
C ASP A 219 21.86 7.22 -20.11
N ASN A 220 20.54 7.18 -20.35
CA ASN A 220 19.82 6.49 -21.43
C ASN A 220 19.55 5.00 -21.12
N ASP A 221 18.94 4.71 -19.96
CA ASP A 221 18.53 3.37 -19.52
C ASP A 221 17.03 3.04 -19.61
N ASP A 222 16.22 4.03 -20.02
CA ASP A 222 14.76 4.02 -20.19
C ASP A 222 13.91 4.16 -18.89
N VAL A 223 14.50 4.53 -17.75
CA VAL A 223 13.81 5.05 -16.54
C VAL A 223 14.02 6.57 -16.42
N SER A 224 13.43 7.25 -15.42
CA SER A 224 13.61 8.71 -15.22
C SER A 224 14.17 9.11 -13.85
N THR A 225 14.93 10.22 -13.91
CA THR A 225 15.72 10.84 -12.83
C THR A 225 14.99 10.93 -11.49
N GLU A 226 13.70 11.30 -11.48
CA GLU A 226 12.91 11.46 -10.25
C GLU A 226 12.58 10.11 -9.58
N TRP A 227 12.34 9.06 -10.38
CA TRP A 227 12.07 7.72 -9.87
C TRP A 227 13.37 7.05 -9.38
N GLU A 228 14.44 7.16 -10.17
CA GLU A 228 15.77 6.69 -9.80
C GLU A 228 16.25 7.31 -8.47
N TRP A 229 16.13 8.64 -8.34
CA TRP A 229 16.46 9.35 -7.11
C TRP A 229 15.65 8.80 -5.92
N LYS A 230 14.32 8.70 -6.05
CA LYS A 230 13.41 8.17 -5.01
C LYS A 230 13.86 6.80 -4.51
N TRP A 231 14.31 5.91 -5.40
CA TRP A 231 14.70 4.55 -5.04
C TRP A 231 16.18 4.36 -4.71
N GLY A 232 17.04 5.32 -5.10
CA GLY A 232 18.44 5.38 -4.68
C GLY A 232 19.45 4.91 -5.71
N TYR A 233 19.03 4.81 -6.95
CA TYR A 233 19.91 4.75 -8.12
C TYR A 233 20.55 6.14 -8.34
N ASP A 234 21.55 6.26 -9.21
CA ASP A 234 22.23 7.53 -9.50
C ASP A 234 21.99 7.86 -10.99
N PRO A 235 21.12 8.84 -11.33
CA PRO A 235 20.69 9.24 -12.70
C PRO A 235 21.77 9.65 -13.71
N MET A 236 23.01 9.25 -13.46
CA MET A 236 24.21 9.56 -14.23
C MET A 236 25.10 8.30 -14.43
N GLU A 237 24.70 7.12 -13.92
CA GLU A 237 25.49 5.87 -13.92
C GLU A 237 24.75 4.57 -14.37
N TYR A 238 23.83 4.62 -15.34
CA TYR A 238 23.21 3.50 -16.12
C TYR A 238 23.08 2.16 -15.37
N ASP A 239 21.86 1.80 -14.97
CA ASP A 239 21.57 0.47 -14.43
C ASP A 239 20.80 -0.41 -15.44
N ASP A 240 20.76 -1.72 -15.21
CA ASP A 240 20.06 -2.65 -16.11
C ASP A 240 18.59 -2.81 -15.67
N HIS A 241 17.85 -1.70 -15.56
CA HIS A 241 16.49 -1.64 -15.00
C HIS A 241 15.46 -2.57 -15.67
N LYS A 242 15.76 -3.09 -16.88
CA LYS A 242 14.95 -4.09 -17.60
C LYS A 242 15.27 -5.54 -17.23
N ASN A 243 16.20 -5.76 -16.31
CA ASN A 243 16.63 -7.07 -15.80
C ASN A 243 16.93 -7.03 -14.28
N LEU A 244 16.67 -5.90 -13.62
CA LEU A 244 16.72 -5.75 -12.16
C LEU A 244 15.32 -6.03 -11.60
N ASP A 245 15.28 -7.00 -10.70
CA ASP A 245 14.15 -7.44 -9.86
C ASP A 245 14.80 -7.64 -8.47
N PRO A 246 14.76 -6.62 -7.57
CA PRO A 246 15.59 -6.62 -6.37
C PRO A 246 15.04 -7.43 -5.20
N ASP A 247 13.73 -7.62 -5.11
CA ASP A 247 13.02 -8.29 -4.01
C ASP A 247 12.45 -9.66 -4.41
N GLY A 248 12.12 -9.89 -5.69
CA GLY A 248 11.84 -11.20 -6.27
C GLY A 248 10.37 -11.48 -6.60
N ASP A 249 9.57 -10.47 -6.91
CA ASP A 249 8.14 -10.62 -7.24
C ASP A 249 7.84 -10.84 -8.74
N SER A 250 8.88 -10.86 -9.59
CA SER A 250 8.83 -10.94 -11.06
C SER A 250 8.48 -9.63 -11.79
N LEU A 251 8.41 -8.50 -11.10
CA LEU A 251 8.34 -7.17 -11.71
C LEU A 251 9.75 -6.59 -11.84
N THR A 252 10.13 -6.13 -13.04
CA THR A 252 11.42 -5.43 -13.18
C THR A 252 11.31 -3.98 -12.72
N ASN A 253 12.43 -3.34 -12.34
CA ASN A 253 12.50 -1.89 -12.06
C ASN A 253 11.84 -1.02 -13.16
N TRP A 254 11.82 -1.49 -14.42
CA TRP A 254 11.16 -0.80 -15.53
C TRP A 254 9.63 -0.97 -15.54
N GLU A 255 9.11 -2.10 -15.07
CA GLU A 255 7.67 -2.33 -14.84
C GLU A 255 7.19 -1.60 -13.58
N GLU A 256 8.00 -1.60 -12.53
CA GLU A 256 7.85 -0.77 -11.33
C GLU A 256 7.86 0.74 -11.64
N TYR A 257 8.73 1.16 -12.55
CA TYR A 257 8.71 2.51 -13.10
C TYR A 257 7.40 2.79 -13.86
N TYR A 258 6.91 1.85 -14.67
CA TYR A 258 5.61 1.99 -15.35
C TYR A 258 4.44 2.09 -14.36
N MET A 259 4.49 1.36 -13.23
CA MET A 259 3.45 1.34 -12.21
C MET A 259 3.57 2.40 -11.10
N ARG A 260 4.64 3.21 -11.09
CA ARG A 260 4.97 4.21 -10.04
C ARG A 260 3.85 5.11 -9.52
N ASN A 261 2.82 5.39 -10.32
CA ASN A 261 1.65 6.18 -9.92
C ASN A 261 0.70 5.44 -8.95
N TRP A 262 0.93 4.15 -8.71
CA TRP A 262 0.15 3.27 -7.85
C TRP A 262 0.94 2.79 -6.64
N ASN A 263 2.00 3.51 -6.28
CA ASN A 263 2.89 3.23 -5.14
C ASN A 263 3.66 1.89 -5.22
N SER A 264 4.00 1.46 -6.45
CA SER A 264 5.03 0.44 -6.70
C SER A 264 6.34 0.74 -5.96
N ASP A 265 6.93 -0.27 -5.29
CA ASP A 265 8.23 -0.21 -4.62
C ASP A 265 9.15 -1.37 -5.07
N PRO A 266 10.24 -1.10 -5.81
CA PRO A 266 11.17 -2.10 -6.33
C PRO A 266 12.02 -2.79 -5.23
N PHE A 267 11.64 -2.68 -3.96
CA PHE A 267 12.22 -3.41 -2.83
C PHE A 267 11.16 -4.06 -1.92
N CYS A 268 9.85 -4.03 -2.26
CA CYS A 268 8.78 -4.61 -1.44
C CYS A 268 7.61 -5.20 -2.25
N VAL A 269 7.65 -6.52 -2.45
CA VAL A 269 6.65 -7.39 -3.11
C VAL A 269 5.28 -6.75 -3.36
N ASP A 270 5.09 -6.33 -4.60
CA ASP A 270 3.83 -5.84 -5.11
C ASP A 270 3.01 -7.00 -5.72
N LEU A 271 1.69 -6.82 -5.78
CA LEU A 271 0.80 -7.85 -6.34
C LEU A 271 -0.38 -7.23 -7.09
N PHE A 272 -0.13 -6.91 -8.36
CA PHE A 272 -1.09 -6.27 -9.25
C PHE A 272 -2.18 -7.23 -9.74
N VAL A 273 -3.43 -6.80 -9.63
CA VAL A 273 -4.61 -7.55 -10.04
C VAL A 273 -5.58 -6.65 -10.80
N GLU A 274 -5.92 -7.04 -12.03
CA GLU A 274 -6.98 -6.41 -12.81
C GLU A 274 -8.29 -7.16 -12.56
N MET A 275 -9.33 -6.45 -12.13
CA MET A 275 -10.63 -7.02 -11.75
C MET A 275 -11.76 -6.51 -12.64
N ASP A 276 -11.92 -7.17 -13.79
CA ASP A 276 -13.07 -7.03 -14.67
C ASP A 276 -14.36 -7.47 -13.98
N GLN A 277 -15.46 -6.75 -14.21
CA GLN A 277 -16.72 -7.00 -13.50
C GLN A 277 -17.94 -6.93 -14.43
N MET A 278 -18.68 -8.03 -14.48
CA MET A 278 -19.91 -8.13 -15.27
C MET A 278 -21.06 -7.37 -14.59
N LYS A 279 -21.66 -6.46 -15.35
CA LYS A 279 -22.86 -5.71 -14.93
C LYS A 279 -23.98 -6.69 -14.57
N GLY A 280 -24.68 -6.46 -13.46
CA GLY A 280 -25.77 -7.34 -13.01
C GLY A 280 -27.09 -7.12 -13.77
N PRO A 281 -28.09 -7.98 -13.52
CA PRO A 281 -29.37 -7.92 -14.21
C PRO A 281 -30.09 -6.58 -13.93
N ASN A 282 -30.55 -5.94 -15.01
CA ASN A 282 -31.11 -4.57 -15.05
C ASN A 282 -30.09 -3.43 -14.89
N GLY A 283 -28.77 -3.70 -14.83
CA GLY A 283 -27.73 -2.68 -14.72
C GLY A 283 -27.41 -2.24 -13.28
N GLU A 284 -28.00 -2.90 -12.29
CA GLU A 284 -27.64 -2.81 -10.87
C GLU A 284 -26.53 -3.85 -10.55
N PRO A 285 -25.74 -3.69 -9.47
CA PRO A 285 -24.46 -4.39 -9.33
C PRO A 285 -24.58 -5.92 -9.12
N GLY A 286 -23.93 -6.68 -10.01
CA GLY A 286 -23.39 -8.02 -9.76
C GLY A 286 -21.91 -7.98 -9.38
N MET A 287 -21.49 -6.85 -8.79
CA MET A 287 -20.09 -6.42 -8.61
C MET A 287 -19.43 -7.05 -7.37
N PHE A 288 -18.10 -6.99 -7.32
CA PHE A 288 -17.35 -7.39 -6.13
C PHE A 288 -17.62 -6.42 -4.97
N PRO A 289 -17.97 -6.89 -3.75
CA PRO A 289 -18.27 -6.01 -2.63
C PRO A 289 -17.04 -5.21 -2.18
N GLU A 290 -17.18 -3.91 -1.88
CA GLU A 290 -16.07 -3.09 -1.34
C GLU A 290 -15.47 -3.70 -0.06
N GLY A 291 -16.32 -4.18 0.86
CA GLY A 291 -15.87 -4.88 2.07
C GLY A 291 -15.10 -6.17 1.80
N ALA A 292 -15.27 -6.79 0.63
CA ALA A 292 -14.48 -7.96 0.24
C ALA A 292 -13.07 -7.54 -0.24
N LYS A 293 -12.94 -6.36 -0.87
CA LYS A 293 -11.65 -5.76 -1.27
C LYS A 293 -10.82 -5.43 -0.03
N GLU A 294 -11.43 -4.81 0.98
CA GLU A 294 -10.78 -4.53 2.26
C GLU A 294 -10.27 -5.77 2.99
N ILE A 295 -10.98 -6.90 2.91
CA ILE A 295 -10.54 -8.17 3.50
C ILE A 295 -9.41 -8.80 2.66
N LEU A 296 -9.34 -8.55 1.34
CA LEU A 296 -8.21 -8.95 0.50
C LEU A 296 -6.96 -8.11 0.83
N TYR A 297 -7.05 -6.78 0.77
CA TYR A 297 -5.95 -5.87 1.18
C TYR A 297 -5.42 -6.27 2.56
N THR A 298 -6.30 -6.42 3.54
CA THR A 298 -5.90 -6.79 4.91
C THR A 298 -5.34 -8.22 5.00
N ALA A 299 -5.64 -9.13 4.06
CA ALA A 299 -4.99 -10.45 4.03
C ALA A 299 -3.55 -10.41 3.51
N TYR A 300 -3.25 -9.58 2.51
CA TYR A 300 -1.93 -9.46 1.87
C TYR A 300 -1.02 -8.46 2.58
N ASN A 301 -1.52 -7.27 2.90
CA ASN A 301 -0.75 -6.21 3.56
C ASN A 301 -0.21 -6.67 4.93
N ARG A 302 -0.95 -7.55 5.63
CA ARG A 302 -0.49 -8.20 6.89
C ARG A 302 0.67 -9.18 6.74
N GLN A 303 1.07 -9.53 5.52
CA GLN A 303 2.17 -10.43 5.18
C GLN A 303 3.30 -9.71 4.43
N ASN A 304 3.18 -8.39 4.25
CA ASN A 304 3.98 -7.59 3.32
C ASN A 304 4.01 -8.15 1.90
N VAL A 305 2.80 -8.29 1.38
CA VAL A 305 2.54 -8.26 -0.06
C VAL A 305 1.61 -7.07 -0.27
N VAL A 306 2.02 -6.10 -1.06
CA VAL A 306 1.22 -4.89 -1.32
C VAL A 306 0.23 -5.21 -2.45
N TYR A 307 -1.03 -5.45 -2.07
CA TYR A 307 -2.04 -5.92 -3.01
C TYR A 307 -2.68 -4.75 -3.77
N HIS A 308 -2.36 -4.62 -5.06
CA HIS A 308 -2.86 -3.55 -5.92
C HIS A 308 -4.04 -4.02 -6.76
N LEU A 309 -5.21 -3.41 -6.58
CA LEU A 309 -6.45 -3.84 -7.24
C LEU A 309 -6.97 -2.78 -8.21
N ASP A 310 -6.76 -2.98 -9.50
CA ASP A 310 -7.47 -2.23 -10.53
C ASP A 310 -8.90 -2.75 -10.65
N ASP A 311 -9.84 -2.06 -9.99
CA ASP A 311 -11.28 -2.33 -10.07
C ASP A 311 -12.05 -1.23 -10.82
N GLY A 312 -11.33 -0.41 -11.60
CA GLY A 312 -11.81 0.84 -12.19
C GLY A 312 -11.36 2.11 -11.44
N LYS A 313 -10.63 1.97 -10.33
CA LYS A 313 -10.13 3.09 -9.50
C LYS A 313 -8.73 3.61 -9.85
N MET A 314 -7.94 2.91 -10.68
CA MET A 314 -6.58 3.37 -11.09
C MET A 314 -6.59 4.57 -12.07
N GLY A 315 -7.45 5.57 -11.84
CA GLY A 315 -7.48 6.83 -12.57
C GLY A 315 -7.61 6.68 -14.10
N SER A 316 -6.63 7.19 -14.83
CA SER A 316 -6.52 7.07 -16.29
C SER A 316 -5.64 5.90 -16.76
N GLU A 317 -4.98 5.20 -15.84
CA GLU A 317 -4.11 4.05 -16.10
C GLU A 317 -4.83 2.72 -15.86
N SER A 318 -5.96 2.76 -15.14
CA SER A 318 -6.96 1.73 -15.05
C SER A 318 -7.37 1.20 -16.43
N ARG A 319 -7.51 -0.11 -16.54
CA ARG A 319 -8.08 -0.80 -17.70
C ARG A 319 -9.24 -1.72 -17.35
N ALA A 320 -9.39 -2.11 -16.07
CA ALA A 320 -10.47 -2.95 -15.58
C ALA A 320 -11.85 -2.45 -16.05
N ASP A 321 -12.58 -3.31 -16.78
CA ASP A 321 -13.74 -2.95 -17.58
C ASP A 321 -15.05 -3.53 -17.01
N LEU A 322 -16.16 -2.90 -17.39
CA LEU A 322 -17.50 -3.28 -16.98
C LEU A 322 -18.17 -4.10 -18.08
N ILE A 323 -17.92 -5.40 -18.09
CA ILE A 323 -18.47 -6.36 -19.06
C ILE A 323 -20.02 -6.25 -19.12
N PRO A 324 -20.65 -6.25 -20.32
CA PRO A 324 -22.10 -6.28 -20.47
C PRO A 324 -22.75 -7.46 -19.73
N PHE A 325 -23.97 -7.28 -19.21
CA PHE A 325 -24.72 -8.34 -18.54
C PHE A 325 -24.99 -9.53 -19.49
N ASP A 326 -24.52 -10.70 -19.08
CA ASP A 326 -24.97 -12.00 -19.54
C ASP A 326 -25.62 -12.77 -18.35
N GLU A 327 -26.61 -13.61 -18.65
CA GLU A 327 -27.34 -14.40 -17.64
C GLU A 327 -26.64 -15.73 -17.29
N LEU A 328 -25.86 -16.31 -18.22
CA LEU A 328 -25.22 -17.61 -18.02
C LEU A 328 -24.02 -17.84 -18.94
N THR A 329 -22.81 -17.59 -18.44
CA THR A 329 -21.58 -17.65 -19.24
C THR A 329 -21.20 -19.12 -19.50
N GLU A 330 -21.18 -19.51 -20.78
CA GLU A 330 -20.97 -20.88 -21.24
C GLU A 330 -19.47 -21.22 -21.28
N ILE A 331 -19.08 -22.19 -20.43
CA ILE A 331 -17.69 -22.66 -20.25
C ILE A 331 -17.47 -23.97 -21.00
N SER A 332 -16.25 -24.27 -21.45
CA SER A 332 -15.84 -25.50 -22.12
C SER A 332 -14.40 -25.94 -21.81
N TRP A 333 -14.24 -26.97 -20.96
CA TRP A 333 -12.95 -27.60 -20.64
C TRP A 333 -12.15 -28.25 -21.82
N ASN A 334 -12.53 -28.06 -23.08
CA ASN A 334 -11.88 -28.73 -24.23
C ASN A 334 -11.73 -27.87 -25.50
N GLU A 335 -12.40 -26.71 -25.57
CA GLU A 335 -12.56 -25.84 -26.74
C GLU A 335 -12.68 -24.40 -26.21
N GLN A 336 -12.29 -23.37 -26.98
CA GLN A 336 -12.47 -21.95 -26.61
C GLN A 336 -13.88 -21.69 -26.04
N ASP A 337 -13.97 -20.94 -24.95
CA ASP A 337 -15.24 -20.59 -24.32
C ASP A 337 -15.42 -19.08 -24.04
N GLU A 338 -16.56 -18.70 -23.47
CA GLU A 338 -16.93 -17.28 -23.30
C GLU A 338 -16.03 -16.54 -22.29
N LEU A 339 -15.29 -17.24 -21.43
CA LEU A 339 -14.25 -16.63 -20.59
C LEU A 339 -12.97 -16.32 -21.39
N ASP A 340 -12.59 -17.18 -22.34
CA ASP A 340 -11.48 -16.90 -23.25
C ASP A 340 -11.81 -15.68 -24.13
N ASP A 341 -13.04 -15.63 -24.67
CA ASP A 341 -13.52 -14.49 -25.48
C ASP A 341 -13.62 -13.19 -24.64
N ILE A 342 -13.95 -13.29 -23.34
CA ILE A 342 -13.89 -12.15 -22.39
C ILE A 342 -12.44 -11.68 -22.21
N TYR A 343 -11.51 -12.58 -21.87
CA TYR A 343 -10.10 -12.26 -21.66
C TYR A 343 -9.44 -11.69 -22.92
N GLU A 344 -9.76 -12.24 -24.10
CA GLU A 344 -9.36 -11.66 -25.37
C GLU A 344 -9.93 -10.26 -25.55
N THR A 345 -11.23 -10.06 -25.32
CA THR A 345 -11.91 -8.78 -25.60
C THR A 345 -11.45 -7.65 -24.66
N TYR A 346 -11.32 -7.93 -23.36
CA TYR A 346 -11.18 -6.91 -22.33
C TYR A 346 -9.74 -6.72 -21.85
N PHE A 347 -8.95 -7.79 -21.72
CA PHE A 347 -7.54 -7.71 -21.31
C PHE A 347 -6.59 -7.62 -22.52
N LEU A 348 -6.65 -8.59 -23.45
CA LEU A 348 -5.63 -8.72 -24.51
C LEU A 348 -5.73 -7.69 -25.64
N ASN A 349 -6.85 -6.97 -25.76
CA ASN A 349 -7.05 -5.93 -26.81
C ASN A 349 -6.89 -4.49 -26.28
N GLN A 350 -6.34 -4.30 -25.07
CA GLN A 350 -5.93 -3.00 -24.53
C GLN A 350 -4.72 -2.44 -25.30
N GLU A 351 -4.49 -1.12 -25.24
CA GLU A 351 -3.37 -0.46 -25.93
C GLU A 351 -2.00 -0.85 -25.33
N ASP A 352 -1.99 -1.21 -24.04
CA ASP A 352 -0.85 -1.62 -23.23
C ASP A 352 -0.91 -3.11 -22.78
N ALA A 353 -1.73 -3.93 -23.45
CA ALA A 353 -1.87 -5.38 -23.17
C ALA A 353 -0.57 -6.20 -23.29
N ASP A 354 0.45 -5.69 -23.97
CA ASP A 354 1.77 -6.34 -24.07
C ASP A 354 2.57 -6.20 -22.76
N ILE A 355 2.48 -5.08 -22.05
CA ILE A 355 3.15 -4.86 -20.76
C ILE A 355 2.27 -5.30 -19.58
N ARG A 356 0.97 -4.99 -19.58
CA ARG A 356 0.07 -5.38 -18.46
C ARG A 356 0.00 -6.89 -18.23
N ARG A 357 0.32 -7.71 -19.25
CA ARG A 357 0.47 -9.17 -19.11
C ARG A 357 1.67 -9.63 -18.27
N GLY A 358 2.72 -8.82 -18.18
CA GLY A 358 3.88 -9.04 -17.32
C GLY A 358 3.69 -8.55 -15.89
N ILE A 359 2.61 -7.81 -15.61
CA ILE A 359 2.38 -7.14 -14.33
C ILE A 359 1.13 -7.66 -13.62
N PHE A 360 -0.01 -7.72 -14.32
CA PHE A 360 -1.32 -7.94 -13.71
C PHE A 360 -1.77 -9.41 -13.76
N HIS A 361 -2.18 -9.95 -12.62
CA HIS A 361 -3.07 -11.10 -12.55
C HIS A 361 -4.48 -10.73 -13.00
N TYR A 362 -5.11 -11.49 -13.90
CA TYR A 362 -6.46 -11.18 -14.40
C TYR A 362 -7.55 -11.95 -13.64
N GLY A 363 -8.33 -11.25 -12.82
CA GLY A 363 -9.54 -11.78 -12.21
C GLY A 363 -10.79 -11.23 -12.87
N VAL A 364 -11.81 -12.06 -13.09
CA VAL A 364 -13.11 -11.60 -13.60
C VAL A 364 -14.28 -12.04 -12.75
N VAL A 365 -15.15 -11.08 -12.40
CA VAL A 365 -16.39 -11.33 -11.67
C VAL A 365 -17.53 -11.42 -12.68
N ILE A 366 -17.82 -12.63 -13.15
CA ILE A 366 -18.97 -12.88 -14.03
C ILE A 366 -20.27 -13.01 -13.21
N TYR A 367 -21.44 -12.83 -13.84
CA TYR A 367 -22.71 -12.98 -13.14
C TYR A 367 -22.95 -14.43 -12.70
N GLN A 368 -22.91 -15.39 -13.62
CA GLN A 368 -23.04 -16.82 -13.31
C GLN A 368 -22.42 -17.72 -14.37
N SER A 369 -21.48 -18.59 -13.97
CA SER A 369 -20.99 -19.69 -14.78
C SER A 369 -22.05 -20.77 -15.03
N SER A 370 -22.08 -21.29 -16.26
CA SER A 370 -22.72 -22.56 -16.67
C SER A 370 -22.24 -23.83 -15.94
N ARG A 371 -21.06 -23.82 -15.27
CA ARG A 371 -20.42 -25.03 -14.72
C ARG A 371 -19.97 -24.95 -13.26
N VAL A 372 -19.27 -23.89 -12.86
CA VAL A 372 -18.60 -23.80 -11.55
C VAL A 372 -18.53 -22.34 -11.07
N ASN A 373 -18.80 -22.11 -9.78
CA ASN A 373 -18.89 -20.75 -9.24
C ASN A 373 -17.52 -20.05 -9.07
N GLY A 374 -16.42 -20.74 -9.34
CA GLY A 374 -15.07 -20.22 -9.44
C GLY A 374 -14.18 -21.22 -10.20
N ASN A 375 -13.21 -20.71 -10.97
CA ASN A 375 -12.08 -21.47 -11.52
C ASN A 375 -11.02 -20.54 -12.15
N ALA A 376 -9.75 -20.92 -12.07
CA ALA A 376 -8.76 -20.56 -13.09
C ALA A 376 -9.17 -21.14 -14.48
N PHE A 377 -8.99 -20.38 -15.56
CA PHE A 377 -9.44 -20.76 -16.91
C PHE A 377 -8.33 -20.75 -17.97
N GLY A 378 -7.30 -21.58 -17.77
CA GLY A 378 -6.27 -21.80 -18.78
C GLY A 378 -4.86 -22.05 -18.22
N PRO A 379 -3.86 -21.28 -18.74
CA PRO A 379 -2.38 -18.78 -17.83
C PRO A 379 -2.88 -17.56 -16.96
N ASN A 380 -2.37 -17.33 -15.75
CA ASN A 380 -2.54 -16.04 -15.02
C ASN A 380 -3.99 -15.48 -14.84
N ARG A 381 -5.03 -16.29 -15.02
CA ARG A 381 -6.42 -15.77 -15.17
C ARG A 381 -7.49 -16.67 -14.58
N TYR A 382 -8.46 -16.06 -13.90
CA TYR A 382 -9.46 -16.75 -13.08
C TYR A 382 -10.80 -16.00 -12.99
N GLN A 383 -11.88 -16.75 -12.74
CA GLN A 383 -13.22 -16.16 -12.55
C GLN A 383 -13.82 -16.52 -11.19
N VAL A 384 -14.68 -15.64 -10.69
CA VAL A 384 -15.71 -15.97 -9.69
C VAL A 384 -17.09 -15.54 -10.19
N SER A 385 -18.11 -16.35 -9.86
CA SER A 385 -19.50 -16.11 -10.25
C SER A 385 -20.26 -15.41 -9.13
N ALA A 386 -20.68 -14.15 -9.33
CA ALA A 386 -21.35 -13.31 -8.34
C ALA A 386 -22.64 -13.95 -7.78
N LEU A 387 -23.56 -14.39 -8.65
CA LEU A 387 -24.76 -15.13 -8.22
C LEU A 387 -24.38 -16.42 -7.47
N GLY A 388 -23.27 -17.04 -7.85
CA GLY A 388 -22.69 -18.19 -7.17
C GLY A 388 -22.23 -17.89 -5.74
N MET A 389 -21.74 -16.69 -5.48
CA MET A 389 -21.33 -16.21 -4.14
C MET A 389 -22.52 -15.72 -3.30
N GLU A 390 -23.51 -15.04 -3.89
CA GLU A 390 -24.76 -14.71 -3.19
C GLU A 390 -25.46 -15.98 -2.68
N ASN A 391 -25.61 -17.01 -3.53
CA ASN A 391 -26.15 -18.31 -3.13
C ASN A 391 -25.32 -19.03 -2.06
N LYS A 392 -24.01 -18.74 -1.96
CA LYS A 392 -23.13 -19.27 -0.91
C LYS A 392 -23.29 -18.53 0.41
N ALA A 393 -23.36 -17.20 0.37
CA ALA A 393 -23.63 -16.37 1.54
C ALA A 393 -24.97 -16.70 2.20
N ASP A 394 -25.96 -17.18 1.42
CA ASP A 394 -27.26 -17.66 1.92
C ASP A 394 -27.25 -19.08 2.52
N GLU A 395 -26.14 -19.83 2.48
CA GLU A 395 -26.08 -21.14 3.14
C GLU A 395 -26.06 -20.99 4.68
N LEU A 396 -27.04 -21.60 5.37
CA LEU A 396 -27.25 -21.54 6.84
C LEU A 396 -26.02 -21.93 7.70
N PHE A 397 -25.00 -22.58 7.12
CA PHE A 397 -23.70 -22.78 7.75
C PHE A 397 -22.82 -21.53 7.64
N LEU A 398 -22.65 -20.99 6.42
CA LEU A 398 -21.83 -19.83 6.15
C LEU A 398 -22.38 -18.59 6.87
N GLN A 399 -23.70 -18.38 6.91
CA GLN A 399 -24.37 -17.33 7.72
C GLN A 399 -24.06 -17.33 9.24
N ARG A 400 -23.27 -18.28 9.75
CA ARG A 400 -22.84 -18.38 11.16
C ARG A 400 -21.34 -18.20 11.37
N VAL A 401 -20.56 -18.17 10.29
CA VAL A 401 -19.08 -18.13 10.32
C VAL A 401 -18.51 -17.06 9.38
N ALA A 402 -19.26 -16.66 8.35
CA ALA A 402 -18.88 -15.68 7.35
C ALA A 402 -20.06 -14.71 7.11
N ASN A 403 -19.75 -13.52 6.61
CA ASN A 403 -20.70 -12.65 5.93
C ASN A 403 -20.54 -12.80 4.40
N LYS A 404 -21.25 -11.98 3.63
CA LYS A 404 -21.13 -11.98 2.17
C LYS A 404 -19.70 -11.66 1.70
N ASP A 405 -19.08 -10.67 2.34
CA ASP A 405 -17.80 -10.11 1.91
C ASP A 405 -16.66 -11.13 2.10
N ILE A 406 -16.66 -11.86 3.21
CA ILE A 406 -15.79 -13.02 3.46
C ILE A 406 -16.01 -14.12 2.42
N VAL A 407 -17.24 -14.39 1.98
CA VAL A 407 -17.52 -15.42 0.95
C VAL A 407 -16.91 -15.03 -0.40
N TYR A 408 -17.09 -13.77 -0.83
CA TYR A 408 -16.48 -13.25 -2.07
C TYR A 408 -14.95 -13.21 -1.98
N ALA A 409 -14.38 -12.62 -0.93
CA ALA A 409 -12.93 -12.53 -0.74
C ALA A 409 -12.26 -13.91 -0.64
N SER A 410 -12.86 -14.85 0.11
CA SER A 410 -12.34 -16.22 0.24
C SER A 410 -12.37 -16.99 -1.08
N ALA A 411 -13.36 -16.74 -1.94
CA ALA A 411 -13.43 -17.34 -3.27
C ALA A 411 -12.41 -16.69 -4.23
N TYR A 412 -12.32 -15.37 -4.27
CA TYR A 412 -11.40 -14.65 -5.15
C TYR A 412 -9.94 -15.00 -4.83
N MET A 413 -9.58 -14.97 -3.54
CA MET A 413 -8.26 -15.40 -3.06
C MET A 413 -7.96 -16.88 -3.35
N HIS A 414 -8.97 -17.76 -3.28
CA HIS A 414 -8.80 -19.17 -3.66
C HIS A 414 -8.49 -19.35 -5.15
N GLU A 415 -9.18 -18.61 -6.02
CA GLU A 415 -8.98 -18.78 -7.46
C GLU A 415 -7.69 -18.11 -7.95
N MET A 416 -7.31 -16.97 -7.34
CA MET A 416 -6.02 -16.33 -7.56
C MET A 416 -4.85 -17.18 -7.05
N GLY A 417 -5.00 -17.92 -5.94
CA GLY A 417 -3.95 -18.83 -5.46
C GLY A 417 -3.58 -19.97 -6.44
N HIS A 418 -4.27 -20.13 -7.57
CA HIS A 418 -3.83 -21.02 -8.65
C HIS A 418 -2.80 -20.38 -9.60
N SER A 419 -2.60 -19.05 -9.59
CA SER A 419 -1.49 -18.35 -10.28
C SER A 419 -0.21 -18.24 -9.44
N LEU A 420 -0.18 -18.81 -8.23
CA LEU A 420 0.95 -18.72 -7.28
C LEU A 420 1.66 -20.08 -7.05
N ASN A 421 1.74 -20.92 -8.09
CA ASN A 421 2.28 -22.30 -8.12
C ASN A 421 1.96 -23.21 -6.93
N PHE A 422 0.81 -23.05 -6.25
CA PHE A 422 0.58 -23.76 -4.99
C PHE A 422 0.52 -25.29 -5.16
N ARG A 423 1.62 -26.00 -4.83
CA ARG A 423 1.78 -27.44 -5.05
C ARG A 423 2.66 -28.07 -3.97
N PRO A 424 2.19 -29.12 -3.24
CA PRO A 424 0.86 -29.72 -3.28
C PRO A 424 -0.16 -28.94 -2.44
N ILE A 425 -1.43 -28.93 -2.87
CA ILE A 425 -2.55 -28.37 -2.08
C ILE A 425 -3.33 -29.52 -1.39
N PRO A 426 -3.23 -29.70 -0.05
CA PRO A 426 -4.14 -30.57 0.68
C PRO A 426 -5.60 -30.10 0.58
N GLY A 427 -6.56 -31.02 0.65
CA GLY A 427 -7.99 -30.68 0.61
C GLY A 427 -8.54 -30.25 -0.76
N HIS A 428 -7.71 -29.71 -1.66
CA HIS A 428 -8.07 -29.31 -3.02
C HIS A 428 -8.24 -30.52 -3.97
N ASN A 429 -9.23 -31.37 -3.71
CA ASN A 429 -9.59 -32.50 -4.58
C ASN A 429 -11.00 -33.03 -4.29
N LYS A 430 -11.54 -33.76 -5.28
CA LYS A 430 -12.91 -34.32 -5.26
C LYS A 430 -13.17 -35.41 -4.19
N LEU A 431 -12.13 -35.87 -3.48
CA LEU A 431 -12.22 -36.81 -2.36
C LEU A 431 -12.08 -36.11 -0.99
N SER A 432 -12.09 -34.77 -0.96
CA SER A 432 -11.90 -33.95 0.25
C SER A 432 -12.95 -32.85 0.44
N TYR A 433 -13.90 -32.66 -0.48
CA TYR A 433 -14.97 -31.65 -0.38
C TYR A 433 -15.82 -31.75 0.90
N TYR A 434 -16.12 -32.97 1.38
CA TYR A 434 -17.20 -33.18 2.34
C TYR A 434 -16.79 -33.91 3.62
N PRO A 435 -17.38 -33.59 4.79
CA PRO A 435 -17.07 -34.22 6.09
C PRO A 435 -17.30 -35.74 6.18
N TRP A 436 -17.94 -36.39 5.21
CA TRP A 436 -18.04 -37.86 5.13
C TRP A 436 -16.91 -38.52 4.32
N GLN A 437 -16.05 -37.73 3.68
CA GLN A 437 -14.90 -38.22 2.92
C GLN A 437 -13.63 -38.21 3.80
N PRO A 438 -12.78 -39.24 3.77
CA PRO A 438 -11.55 -39.26 4.56
C PRO A 438 -10.56 -38.13 4.22
N GLY A 439 -10.54 -37.66 2.97
CA GLY A 439 -9.64 -36.61 2.51
C GLY A 439 -9.87 -35.26 3.20
N PHE A 440 -11.12 -34.95 3.57
CA PHE A 440 -11.50 -33.75 4.33
C PHE A 440 -10.74 -33.71 5.67
N TRP A 441 -10.85 -34.79 6.46
CA TRP A 441 -10.19 -34.89 7.77
C TRP A 441 -8.67 -35.01 7.68
N LEU A 442 -8.16 -35.75 6.68
CA LEU A 442 -6.71 -35.88 6.41
C LEU A 442 -6.05 -34.58 5.94
N SER A 443 -6.86 -33.57 5.58
CA SER A 443 -6.41 -32.25 5.16
C SER A 443 -6.87 -31.13 6.11
N ARG A 444 -7.56 -31.44 7.23
CA ARG A 444 -8.16 -30.42 8.11
C ARG A 444 -7.14 -29.70 9.01
N MET A 445 -5.86 -30.07 8.95
CA MET A 445 -4.78 -29.28 9.54
C MET A 445 -4.32 -28.17 8.61
N TYR A 446 -4.31 -28.39 7.29
CA TYR A 446 -4.00 -27.38 6.28
C TYR A 446 -5.07 -26.28 6.29
N ARG A 447 -4.79 -25.14 6.93
CA ARG A 447 -5.74 -24.02 7.01
C ARG A 447 -5.32 -22.95 6.01
N SER A 448 -6.07 -22.89 4.90
CA SER A 448 -5.80 -22.03 3.75
C SER A 448 -7.09 -21.95 2.94
N CYS A 449 -7.40 -20.83 2.31
CA CYS A 449 -8.55 -20.68 1.42
C CYS A 449 -8.51 -21.73 0.28
N MET A 450 -7.31 -22.11 -0.18
CA MET A 450 -7.03 -23.16 -1.18
C MET A 450 -7.60 -24.54 -0.82
N ASN A 451 -7.86 -24.79 0.46
CA ASN A 451 -8.50 -26.00 0.92
C ASN A 451 -10.03 -25.88 0.83
N TYR A 452 -10.68 -26.71 0.01
CA TYR A 452 -12.15 -26.74 -0.11
C TYR A 452 -12.92 -26.98 1.21
N GLY A 453 -12.24 -27.43 2.28
CA GLY A 453 -12.83 -27.51 3.63
C GLY A 453 -12.88 -26.17 4.40
N TYR A 454 -12.29 -25.11 3.84
CA TYR A 454 -12.12 -23.75 4.41
C TYR A 454 -12.51 -22.61 3.45
N MET A 455 -12.50 -22.86 2.14
CA MET A 455 -13.07 -21.99 1.10
C MET A 455 -14.47 -21.47 1.50
N PHE A 456 -14.75 -20.21 1.14
CA PHE A 456 -15.93 -19.41 1.51
C PHE A 456 -15.99 -18.94 2.98
N TYR A 457 -15.04 -19.28 3.86
CA TYR A 457 -14.98 -18.73 5.22
C TYR A 457 -13.57 -18.48 5.80
N VAL A 458 -12.51 -18.69 5.03
CA VAL A 458 -11.14 -18.26 5.40
C VAL A 458 -10.59 -17.39 4.27
N VAL A 459 -10.16 -16.16 4.60
CA VAL A 459 -9.47 -15.25 3.69
C VAL A 459 -8.02 -15.12 4.16
N ASP A 460 -7.30 -16.20 3.94
CA ASP A 460 -5.90 -16.36 4.30
C ASP A 460 -5.34 -17.57 3.54
N TYR A 461 -4.04 -17.57 3.29
CA TYR A 461 -3.32 -18.80 2.99
C TYR A 461 -2.80 -19.44 4.29
N SER A 462 -2.14 -20.60 4.17
CA SER A 462 -1.58 -21.29 5.34
C SER A 462 -0.24 -20.68 5.76
N ASP A 463 -0.08 -20.48 7.07
CA ASP A 463 1.16 -20.06 7.75
C ASP A 463 2.04 -21.26 8.17
N GLY A 464 1.68 -22.49 7.79
CA GLY A 464 2.48 -23.70 8.02
C GLY A 464 2.66 -24.14 9.49
N SER A 465 2.16 -23.40 10.48
CA SER A 465 2.45 -23.62 11.90
C SER A 465 1.95 -24.95 12.49
N ARG A 466 1.11 -25.71 11.76
CA ARG A 466 0.43 -26.90 12.30
C ARG A 466 1.16 -28.18 11.86
N PRO A 467 1.38 -29.16 12.76
CA PRO A 467 2.44 -30.18 12.61
C PRO A 467 2.14 -31.33 11.61
N PHE A 468 1.16 -31.22 10.72
CA PHE A 468 0.83 -32.28 9.76
C PHE A 468 0.20 -31.76 8.46
N ARG A 469 1.01 -31.68 7.41
CA ARG A 469 0.61 -31.27 6.05
C ARG A 469 -0.06 -29.89 5.98
N ASP A 470 0.16 -29.07 6.99
CA ASP A 470 0.18 -27.62 6.83
C ASP A 470 1.46 -27.31 6.05
N PHE A 471 1.37 -26.46 5.05
CA PHE A 471 2.50 -25.95 4.28
C PHE A 471 2.44 -24.43 4.42
N ASP A 472 3.55 -23.77 4.73
CA ASP A 472 3.55 -22.32 4.71
C ASP A 472 3.40 -21.87 3.26
N ASP A 473 2.18 -21.48 2.89
CA ASP A 473 1.78 -21.02 1.56
C ASP A 473 2.30 -19.61 1.28
N TRP A 474 2.49 -18.81 2.33
CA TRP A 474 3.07 -17.46 2.24
C TRP A 474 4.58 -17.54 1.99
N GLU A 475 5.34 -18.33 2.77
CA GLU A 475 6.80 -18.54 2.57
C GLU A 475 7.13 -19.19 1.21
N ARG A 476 6.20 -19.95 0.62
CA ARG A 476 6.41 -20.71 -0.63
C ARG A 476 5.67 -20.14 -1.85
N MET A 477 5.18 -18.91 -1.75
CA MET A 477 4.56 -18.22 -2.89
C MET A 477 5.56 -18.15 -4.05
N ASP A 478 5.06 -18.36 -5.27
CA ASP A 478 5.85 -18.36 -6.50
C ASP A 478 5.22 -17.32 -7.41
N LEU A 479 5.72 -16.09 -7.29
CA LEU A 479 5.19 -14.91 -7.97
C LEU A 479 5.50 -15.00 -9.47
N SER A 480 6.73 -15.42 -9.83
CA SER A 480 7.14 -15.70 -11.22
C SER A 480 6.31 -16.75 -11.98
N TYR A 481 5.48 -17.55 -11.30
CA TYR A 481 4.73 -18.63 -11.94
C TYR A 481 3.73 -18.16 -13.00
N PHE A 482 3.30 -16.90 -12.97
CA PHE A 482 2.38 -16.38 -13.98
C PHE A 482 3.02 -16.13 -15.35
N GLU A 483 4.36 -16.07 -15.42
CA GLU A 483 5.11 -15.98 -16.68
C GLU A 483 5.13 -17.30 -17.49
N GLU A 484 4.89 -18.46 -16.85
CA GLU A 484 5.06 -19.77 -17.50
C GLU A 484 4.04 -20.04 -18.63
N GLU A 485 4.49 -20.64 -19.73
CA GLU A 485 3.61 -21.41 -20.63
C GLU A 485 3.31 -22.80 -20.01
N TRP A 486 2.04 -23.24 -19.98
CA TRP A 486 1.37 -23.84 -18.81
C TRP A 486 0.49 -25.07 -19.16
#